data_AF-A0A387H820-F1
#
_entry.id   AF-A0A387H820-F1
#
_cell.length_a   1.000
_cell.length_b   1.000
_cell.length_c   1.000
_cell.angle_alpha   90.00
_cell.angle_beta   90.00
_cell.angle_gamma   90.00
#
_symmetry.space_group_name_H-M   'P 1'
#
loop_
_entity.id
_entity.type
_entity.pdbx_description
1 polymer ?
#
loop_
_entity_poly.entity_id
_entity_poly.type
_entity_poly.pdbx_seq_one_letter_code
_entity_poly.pdbx_strand_id
1 'polypeptide(L)'
;MRLETYLVPSVAEWVLRQVEQGRFLDPSEAVFVAMRAFMELDAYPDLREELFRREITKSLEDKGPGIPAEEVFATLKETINKTTRHKPPTWVKVPNPS
;
A
#
# COMPACT_ATOMS: atom_id res chain seq x y z
N MET A 1 -20.76 9.82 7.91
CA MET A 1 -20.71 8.41 7.43
C MET A 1 -19.57 7.71 8.16
N ARG A 2 -19.75 6.48 8.65
CA ARG A 2 -18.70 5.69 9.31
C ARG A 2 -18.37 4.49 8.41
N LEU A 3 -17.09 4.31 8.10
CA LEU A 3 -16.57 3.20 7.32
C LEU A 3 -15.79 2.28 8.24
N GLU A 4 -16.13 1.00 8.27
CA GLU A 4 -15.37 -0.03 8.97
C GLU A 4 -14.74 -0.94 7.92
N THR A 5 -13.42 -1.05 7.93
CA THR A 5 -12.66 -1.78 6.93
C THR A 5 -11.43 -2.42 7.55
N TYR A 6 -10.93 -3.47 6.91
CA TYR A 6 -9.66 -4.08 7.26
C TYR A 6 -8.55 -3.47 6.41
N LEU A 7 -7.43 -3.16 7.06
CA LEU A 7 -6.19 -2.74 6.39
C LEU A 7 -5.23 -3.92 6.33
N VAL A 8 -4.47 -4.01 5.25
CA VAL A 8 -3.32 -4.94 5.22
C VAL A 8 -2.30 -4.51 6.28
N PRO A 9 -1.58 -5.44 6.92
CA PRO A 9 -0.72 -5.13 8.06
C PRO A 9 0.27 -3.99 7.82
N SER A 10 0.92 -3.96 6.65
CA SER A 10 1.86 -2.90 6.29
C SER A 10 1.25 -1.50 6.25
N VAL A 11 0.00 -1.38 5.81
CA VAL A 11 -0.73 -0.11 5.78
C VAL A 11 -1.16 0.29 7.20
N ALA A 12 -1.64 -0.66 8.00
CA ALA A 12 -2.00 -0.41 9.39
C ALA A 12 -0.77 0.07 10.21
N GLU A 13 0.36 -0.61 10.07
CA GLU A 13 1.63 -0.22 10.71
C GLU A 13 2.08 1.18 10.30
N TRP A 14 1.97 1.51 9.00
CA TRP A 14 2.31 2.84 8.52
C TRP A 14 1.40 3.91 9.16
N VAL A 15 0.08 3.68 9.20
CA VAL A 15 -0.89 4.60 9.80
C VAL A 15 -0.59 4.82 11.29
N LEU A 16 -0.42 3.75 12.06
CA LEU A 16 -0.12 3.83 13.48
C LEU A 16 1.17 4.62 13.74
N ARG A 17 2.21 4.38 12.95
CA ARG A 17 3.47 5.13 13.04
C ARG A 17 3.30 6.63 12.82
N GLN A 18 2.42 7.06 11.91
CA GLN A 18 2.19 8.49 11.69
C GLN A 18 1.52 9.15 12.91
N VAL A 19 0.61 8.43 13.57
CA VAL A 19 -0.06 8.91 14.79
C VAL A 19 0.92 8.95 15.96
N GLU A 20 1.74 7.90 16.14
CA GLU A 20 2.80 7.87 17.16
C GLU A 20 3.81 9.02 17.01
N GLN A 21 4.10 9.42 15.77
CA GLN A 21 4.96 10.56 15.45
C GLN A 21 4.27 11.92 15.62
N GLY A 22 3.00 11.95 16.01
CA GLY A 22 2.21 13.17 16.19
C GLY A 22 1.88 13.90 14.89
N ARG A 23 2.03 13.25 13.73
CA ARG A 23 1.68 13.86 12.43
C ARG A 23 0.18 13.88 12.17
N PHE A 24 -0.54 12.94 12.75
CA PHE A 24 -1.99 12.87 12.75
C PHE A 24 -2.48 12.62 14.17
N LEU A 25 -3.66 13.14 14.49
CA LEU A 25 -4.33 12.97 15.76
C LEU A 25 -4.80 11.53 15.96
N ASP A 26 -5.29 10.90 14.89
CA ASP A 26 -5.83 9.54 14.94
C ASP A 26 -5.69 8.80 13.60
N PRO A 27 -5.86 7.45 13.59
CA PRO A 27 -5.76 6.66 12.36
C PRO A 27 -6.74 7.05 11.25
N SER A 28 -7.95 7.52 11.61
CA SER A 28 -8.98 7.92 10.64
C SER A 28 -8.55 9.17 9.90
N GLU A 29 -7.96 10.15 10.60
CA GLU A 29 -7.39 11.34 9.98
C GLU A 29 -6.30 10.97 8.98
N ALA A 30 -5.35 10.13 9.38
CA ALA A 30 -4.26 9.67 8.51
C ALA A 30 -4.78 9.00 7.23
N VAL A 31 -5.77 8.10 7.35
CA VAL A 31 -6.40 7.41 6.21
C VAL A 31 -7.14 8.40 5.32
N PHE A 32 -7.86 9.36 5.91
CA PHE A 32 -8.61 10.36 5.15
C PHE A 32 -7.70 11.29 4.34
N VAL A 33 -6.61 11.76 4.94
CA VAL A 33 -5.62 12.59 4.27
C VAL A 33 -4.91 11.80 3.16
N ALA A 34 -4.52 10.56 3.43
CA ALA A 34 -3.91 9.69 2.43
C ALA A 34 -4.84 9.43 1.23
N MET A 35 -6.14 9.20 1.48
CA MET A 35 -7.12 8.98 0.42
C MET A 35 -7.34 10.25 -0.42
N ARG A 36 -7.37 11.44 0.19
CA ARG A 36 -7.44 12.70 -0.55
C ARG A 36 -6.23 12.91 -1.45
N ALA A 37 -5.02 12.67 -0.94
CA ALA A 37 -3.81 12.75 -1.75
C ALA A 37 -3.83 11.74 -2.91
N PHE A 38 -4.35 10.53 -2.68
CA PHE A 38 -4.51 9.53 -3.74
C PHE A 38 -5.50 9.99 -4.83
N MET A 39 -6.66 10.52 -4.43
CA MET A 39 -7.66 11.04 -5.38
C MET A 39 -7.12 12.23 -6.18
N GLU A 40 -6.34 13.11 -5.55
CA GLU A 40 -5.71 14.23 -6.23
C GLU A 40 -4.67 13.74 -7.24
N LEU A 41 -3.81 12.79 -6.85
CA LEU A 41 -2.81 12.22 -7.76
C LEU A 41 -3.46 11.50 -8.96
N ASP A 42 -4.58 10.81 -8.75
CA ASP A 42 -5.30 10.13 -9.84
C ASP A 42 -5.84 11.10 -10.90
N ALA A 43 -6.09 12.36 -10.52
CA ALA A 43 -6.50 13.42 -11.44
C ALA A 43 -5.36 13.91 -12.37
N TYR A 44 -4.09 13.61 -12.04
CA TYR A 44 -2.90 14.08 -12.77
C TYR A 44 -2.05 12.89 -13.25
N PRO A 45 -2.44 12.23 -14.37
CA PRO A 45 -1.74 11.04 -14.86
C PRO A 45 -0.30 11.32 -15.30
N ASP A 46 -0.02 12.54 -15.76
CA ASP A 46 1.32 13.03 -16.10
C ASP A 46 2.24 13.10 -14.88
N LEU A 47 1.72 13.59 -13.75
CA LEU A 47 2.45 13.60 -12.48
C LEU A 47 2.75 12.18 -12.00
N ARG A 48 1.79 11.26 -12.13
CA ARG A 48 2.00 9.85 -11.80
C ARG A 48 3.08 9.21 -12.68
N GLU A 49 3.08 9.50 -13.98
CA GLU A 49 4.12 9.02 -14.90
C GLU A 49 5.50 9.57 -14.51
N GLU A 50 5.58 10.85 -14.19
CA GLU A 50 6.83 11.49 -13.79
C GLU A 50 7.39 10.93 -12.48
N LEU A 51 6.53 10.69 -11.47
CA LEU A 51 6.95 10.03 -10.24
C LEU A 51 7.47 8.61 -10.50
N PHE A 52 6.80 7.86 -11.38
CA PHE A 52 7.24 6.52 -11.77
C PHE A 52 8.59 6.55 -12.49
N ARG A 53 8.77 7.50 -13.42
CA ARG A 53 10.02 7.71 -14.14
C ARG A 53 11.17 8.01 -13.18
N ARG A 54 10.95 8.89 -12.21
CA ARG A 54 11.96 9.23 -11.18
C ARG A 54 12.38 8.03 -10.35
N GLU A 55 11.43 7.19 -9.96
CA GLU A 55 11.75 5.99 -9.19
C GLU A 55 12.58 5.00 -10.03
N ILE A 56 12.25 4.81 -11.31
CA ILE A 56 13.08 4.01 -12.24
C ILE A 56 14.48 4.58 -12.33
N THR A 57 14.63 5.88 -12.59
CA THR A 57 15.94 6.54 -12.70
C THR A 57 16.75 6.34 -11.41
N LYS A 58 16.14 6.56 -10.26
CA LYS A 58 16.77 6.36 -8.96
C LYS A 58 17.23 4.92 -8.76
N SER A 59 16.42 3.93 -9.14
CA SER A 59 16.80 2.51 -9.08
C SER A 59 17.94 2.15 -10.05
N LEU A 60 17.98 2.76 -11.23
CA LEU A 60 19.08 2.55 -12.20
C LEU A 60 20.40 3.17 -11.73
N GLU A 61 20.32 4.28 -10.98
CA GLU A 61 21.48 4.95 -10.39
C GLU A 61 21.97 4.26 -9.09
N ASP A 62 21.14 3.40 -8.48
CA ASP A 62 21.53 2.64 -7.30
C ASP A 62 22.63 1.64 -7.66
N LYS A 63 23.78 1.78 -7.00
CA LYS A 63 24.97 0.92 -7.17
C LYS A 63 24.97 -0.27 -6.21
N GLY A 64 23.87 -0.50 -5.50
CA GLY A 64 23.69 -1.67 -4.65
C GLY A 64 23.95 -2.99 -5.40
N PRO A 65 24.31 -4.06 -4.69
CA PRO A 65 24.47 -5.37 -5.30
C PRO A 65 23.14 -5.82 -5.93
N GLY A 66 23.20 -6.28 -7.17
CA GLY A 66 22.05 -6.89 -7.83
C GLY A 66 21.65 -8.22 -7.16
N ILE A 67 20.40 -8.61 -7.34
CA ILE A 67 19.88 -9.93 -6.92
C ILE A 67 19.95 -10.87 -8.13
N PRO A 68 20.48 -12.10 -8.00
CA PRO A 68 20.46 -13.08 -9.08
C PRO A 68 19.04 -13.34 -9.61
N ALA A 69 18.89 -13.46 -10.93
CA ALA A 69 17.59 -13.63 -11.56
C ALA A 69 16.86 -14.88 -11.04
N GLU A 70 17.58 -15.99 -10.84
CA GLU A 70 17.05 -17.24 -10.32
C GLU A 70 16.42 -17.08 -8.95
N GLU A 71 17.05 -16.29 -8.07
CA GLU A 71 16.55 -15.99 -6.73
C GLU A 71 15.26 -15.16 -6.82
N VAL A 72 15.23 -14.12 -7.66
CA VAL A 72 14.04 -13.29 -7.91
C VAL A 72 12.87 -14.14 -8.38
N PHE A 73 13.08 -15.01 -9.38
CA PHE A 73 12.03 -15.88 -9.90
C PHE A 73 11.56 -16.93 -8.88
N ALA A 74 12.45 -17.45 -8.04
CA ALA A 74 12.08 -18.37 -6.96
C ALA A 74 11.16 -17.69 -5.93
N THR A 75 11.51 -16.49 -5.46
CA THR A 75 10.69 -15.72 -4.51
C THR A 75 9.34 -15.31 -5.09
N LEU A 76 9.30 -14.89 -6.36
CA LEU A 76 8.06 -14.56 -7.06
C LEU A 76 7.13 -15.77 -7.12
N LYS A 77 7.66 -16.94 -7.51
CA LYS A 77 6.90 -18.20 -7.56
C LYS A 77 6.36 -18.58 -6.19
N GLU A 78 7.16 -18.45 -5.13
CA GLU A 78 6.73 -18.72 -3.77
C GLU A 78 5.61 -17.76 -3.32
N THR A 79 5.74 -16.47 -3.62
CA THR A 79 4.75 -15.44 -3.27
C THR A 79 3.43 -15.69 -3.97
N ILE A 80 3.44 -15.91 -5.29
CA ILE A 80 2.24 -16.25 -6.07
C ILE A 80 1.56 -17.50 -5.52
N ASN A 81 2.33 -18.53 -5.18
CA ASN A 81 1.80 -19.76 -4.57
C ASN A 81 1.19 -19.53 -3.19
N LYS A 82 1.69 -18.58 -2.40
CA LYS A 82 1.08 -18.19 -1.12
C LYS A 82 -0.20 -17.38 -1.34
N THR A 83 -0.19 -16.39 -2.23
CA THR A 83 -1.35 -15.52 -2.48
C THR A 83 -2.53 -16.26 -3.11
N THR A 84 -2.28 -17.18 -4.04
CA THR A 84 -3.32 -18.02 -4.66
C THR A 84 -4.00 -18.99 -3.69
N ARG A 85 -3.39 -19.28 -2.54
CA ARG A 85 -3.99 -20.12 -1.48
C ARG A 85 -4.98 -19.36 -0.60
N HIS A 86 -4.99 -18.03 -0.63
CA HIS A 86 -5.93 -17.23 0.15
C HIS A 86 -7.19 -16.95 -0.68
N LYS A 87 -8.35 -17.39 -0.18
CA LYS A 87 -9.64 -16.99 -0.76
C LYS A 87 -9.72 -15.46 -0.71
N PRO A 88 -10.09 -14.78 -1.81
CA PRO A 88 -10.22 -13.32 -1.80
C PRO A 88 -11.11 -12.88 -0.64
N PRO A 89 -10.72 -11.84 0.13
CA PRO A 89 -11.57 -11.33 1.18
C PRO A 89 -12.90 -10.87 0.57
N THR A 90 -13.98 -11.58 0.92
CA THR A 90 -15.34 -11.20 0.54
C THR A 90 -15.89 -10.25 1.59
N TRP A 91 -16.33 -9.07 1.16
CA TRP A 91 -17.05 -8.14 2.01
C TRP A 91 -18.36 -8.78 2.49
N VAL A 92 -18.56 -8.87 3.81
CA VAL A 92 -19.83 -9.29 4.43
C VAL A 92 -20.32 -8.12 5.28
N LYS A 93 -21.51 -7.62 4.97
CA LYS A 93 -22.14 -6.57 5.76
C LYS A 93 -22.51 -7.14 7.13
N VAL A 94 -21.89 -6.64 8.19
CA VAL A 94 -22.26 -7.00 9.57
C VAL A 94 -23.66 -6.39 9.84
N PRO A 95 -24.68 -7.20 10.19
CA PRO A 95 -25.98 -6.66 10.56
C PRO A 95 -25.86 -5.88 11.86
N ASN A 96 -26.43 -4.67 11.88
CA ASN A 96 -26.40 -3.79 13.04
C ASN A 96 -27.11 -4.48 14.23
N PRO A 97 -26.55 -4.49 15.46
CA PRO A 97 -27.29 -4.96 16.62
C PRO A 97 -28.50 -4.04 16.83
N SER A 98 -29.68 -4.66 16.98
CA SER A 98 -30.96 -3.99 17.30
C SER A 98 -30.99 -3.52 18.75
#